data_AF-A0A1V5GVU9-F1
#
_entry.id   AF-A0A1V5GVU9-F1
#
_cell.length_a   1.000
_cell.length_b   1.000
_cell.length_c   1.000
_cell.angle_alpha   90.00
_cell.angle_beta   90.00
_cell.angle_gamma   90.00
#
_symmetry.space_group_name_H-M   'P 1'
#
loop_
_entity.id
_entity.type
_entity.pdbx_description
1 polymer ?
#
loop_
_entity_poly.entity_id
_entity_poly.type
_entity_poly.pdbx_seq_one_letter_code
_entity_poly.pdbx_strand_id
1 'polypeptide(L)'
;MAEWRGNLAGRVLGLGVFNEARCQSDQLDPFPGGFATCGRVTVHTHQYVGEGELPADVALLDLACVALPDDRTMIVVQRARVAGRAWLREVKGLFLQIPNDVFNGTRRTYRHVAGQLQLTGNPGRETTQAVPGNWLSVDDALAVVRVYGPPLCIHQPARRQIAIRASAHQPHTERAGGNLYADEICCGCTTENRAHDADSKLFDLAAVILAGVGAEETAAWLAGQPPLRLDTAAPDVRAVGVAGTDDRRYTLIANFAEAEAVVAVPGAGTALPRVLAGATVRACDGGRWEVTVPPRHVVVVVSDL
;
A
#
# COMPACT_ATOMS: atom_id res chain seq x y z
N MET A 1 3.34 13.03 -1.08
CA MET A 1 4.65 12.50 -0.62
C MET A 1 4.61 10.96 -0.55
N ALA A 2 4.07 10.31 -1.58
CA ALA A 2 3.87 8.85 -1.62
C ALA A 2 4.93 8.12 -2.45
N GLU A 3 5.97 8.80 -2.92
CA GLU A 3 7.03 8.16 -3.68
C GLU A 3 8.36 8.79 -3.32
N TRP A 4 8.93 8.29 -2.22
CA TRP A 4 10.37 8.30 -1.99
C TRP A 4 10.81 6.84 -2.07
N ARG A 5 11.52 6.46 -3.14
CA ARG A 5 12.00 5.08 -3.37
C ARG A 5 10.88 4.01 -3.28
N GLY A 6 9.74 4.26 -3.92
CA GLY A 6 8.61 3.31 -3.90
C GLY A 6 8.00 3.06 -2.52
N ASN A 7 8.21 3.93 -1.53
CA ASN A 7 7.56 3.82 -0.23
C ASN A 7 6.02 3.79 -0.36
N LEU A 8 5.34 2.91 0.37
CA LEU A 8 3.89 2.66 0.24
C LEU A 8 3.43 2.16 -1.14
N ALA A 9 4.35 1.71 -1.99
CA ALA A 9 4.06 0.93 -3.19
C ALA A 9 4.66 -0.46 -3.01
N GLY A 10 3.84 -1.50 -3.17
CA GLY A 10 4.31 -2.88 -3.07
C GLY A 10 5.56 -3.13 -3.91
N ARG A 11 6.47 -3.97 -3.42
CA ARG A 11 7.75 -4.24 -4.07
C ARG A 11 7.76 -5.64 -4.66
N VAL A 12 8.08 -5.73 -5.94
CA VAL A 12 8.34 -6.99 -6.63
C VAL A 12 9.67 -6.86 -7.35
N LEU A 13 10.57 -7.82 -7.16
CA LEU A 13 11.87 -7.86 -7.84
C LEU A 13 12.06 -9.20 -8.55
N GLY A 14 12.42 -9.14 -9.83
CA GLY A 14 12.91 -10.28 -10.61
C GLY A 14 14.39 -10.57 -10.35
N LEU A 15 14.92 -11.54 -11.09
CA LEU A 15 16.32 -11.99 -10.94
C LEU A 15 17.36 -11.04 -11.55
N GLY A 16 16.96 -10.10 -12.41
CA GLY A 16 17.87 -9.15 -13.03
C GLY A 16 18.55 -8.23 -12.02
N VAL A 17 19.70 -7.70 -12.40
CA VAL A 17 20.43 -6.73 -11.58
C VAL A 17 19.60 -5.46 -11.41
N PHE A 18 18.90 -5.03 -12.46
CA PHE A 18 18.05 -3.84 -12.46
C PHE A 18 16.57 -4.23 -12.50
N ASN A 19 15.79 -3.55 -11.66
CA ASN A 19 14.33 -3.70 -11.58
C ASN A 19 13.73 -2.30 -11.59
N GLU A 20 12.95 -2.01 -12.61
CA GLU A 20 12.34 -0.70 -12.85
C GLU A 20 10.83 -0.80 -12.66
N ALA A 21 10.28 0.13 -11.88
CA ALA A 21 8.85 0.37 -11.82
C ALA A 21 8.48 1.39 -12.92
N ARG A 22 7.75 0.95 -13.94
CA ARG A 22 7.29 1.79 -15.05
C ARG A 22 5.81 2.10 -14.89
N CYS A 23 5.47 3.36 -14.58
CA CYS A 23 4.08 3.81 -14.54
C CYS A 23 3.48 3.72 -15.95
N GLN A 24 2.37 3.00 -16.08
CA GLN A 24 1.65 2.79 -17.34
C GLN A 24 0.50 3.79 -17.50
N SER A 25 -0.15 4.10 -16.39
CA SER A 25 -1.34 4.93 -16.32
C SER A 25 -1.48 5.42 -14.90
N ASP A 26 -1.89 6.66 -14.76
CA ASP A 26 -2.19 7.28 -13.49
C ASP A 26 -3.41 8.20 -13.60
N GLN A 27 -4.08 8.32 -12.47
CA GLN A 27 -5.14 9.27 -12.20
C GLN A 27 -4.77 10.00 -10.90
N LEU A 28 -4.97 11.32 -10.88
CA LEU A 28 -4.76 12.16 -9.71
C LEU A 28 -5.89 13.20 -9.61
N ASP A 29 -6.72 13.05 -8.60
CA ASP A 29 -7.82 13.97 -8.28
C ASP A 29 -7.53 14.62 -6.91
N PRO A 30 -7.02 15.86 -6.88
CA PRO A 30 -6.93 16.61 -5.65
C PRO A 30 -8.32 17.11 -5.21
N PHE A 31 -8.54 17.18 -3.91
CA PHE A 31 -9.73 17.82 -3.31
C PHE A 31 -9.33 18.59 -2.05
N PRO A 32 -10.15 19.52 -1.53
CA PRO A 32 -9.79 20.29 -0.34
C PRO A 32 -9.43 19.38 0.83
N GLY A 33 -8.20 19.52 1.35
CA GLY A 33 -7.67 18.73 2.47
C GLY A 33 -7.08 17.37 2.09
N GLY A 34 -7.11 16.95 0.82
CA GLY A 34 -6.63 15.61 0.46
C GLY A 34 -6.44 15.37 -1.04
N PHE A 35 -6.27 14.10 -1.40
CA PHE A 35 -6.16 13.68 -2.79
C PHE A 35 -6.52 12.21 -2.95
N ALA A 36 -6.86 11.83 -4.18
CA ALA A 36 -7.10 10.47 -4.61
C ALA A 36 -6.23 10.18 -5.84
N THR A 37 -5.46 9.08 -5.80
CA THR A 37 -4.67 8.63 -6.94
C THR A 37 -4.80 7.14 -7.17
N CYS A 38 -4.88 6.75 -8.43
CA CYS A 38 -4.93 5.36 -8.89
C CYS A 38 -3.93 5.19 -10.03
N GLY A 39 -3.28 4.03 -10.12
CA GLY A 39 -2.38 3.78 -11.22
C GLY A 39 -1.99 2.32 -11.38
N ARG A 40 -1.38 2.05 -12.53
CA ARG A 40 -0.77 0.76 -12.85
C ARG A 40 0.72 0.94 -13.08
N VAL A 41 1.50 0.03 -12.50
CA VAL A 41 2.94 -0.04 -12.63
C VAL A 41 3.30 -1.42 -13.19
N THR A 42 4.14 -1.42 -14.23
CA THR A 42 4.80 -2.65 -14.70
C THR A 42 6.18 -2.73 -14.08
N VAL A 43 6.52 -3.90 -13.53
CA VAL A 43 7.87 -4.18 -13.04
C VAL A 43 8.66 -4.83 -14.16
N HIS A 44 9.67 -4.12 -14.63
CA HIS A 44 10.57 -4.56 -15.68
C HIS A 44 11.93 -4.92 -15.10
N THR A 45 12.44 -6.10 -15.43
CA THR A 45 13.75 -6.58 -14.98
C THR A 45 14.69 -6.80 -16.16
N HIS A 46 15.96 -6.46 -15.98
CA HIS A 46 16.98 -6.57 -17.02
C HIS A 46 18.39 -6.70 -16.44
N GLN A 47 19.37 -6.91 -17.33
CA GLN A 47 20.75 -7.27 -17.00
C GLN A 47 20.81 -8.51 -16.09
N TYR A 48 20.36 -9.62 -16.64
CA TYR A 48 20.47 -10.91 -15.99
C TYR A 48 21.94 -11.36 -15.95
N VAL A 49 22.27 -12.17 -14.94
CA VAL A 49 23.62 -12.74 -14.79
C VAL A 49 23.80 -13.93 -15.74
N GLY A 50 22.71 -14.61 -16.11
CA GLY A 50 22.73 -15.71 -17.09
C GLY A 50 22.89 -15.22 -18.52
N GLU A 51 23.69 -15.93 -19.31
CA GLU A 51 23.88 -15.64 -20.73
C GLU A 51 22.57 -15.89 -21.52
N GLY A 52 22.18 -14.94 -22.37
CA GLY A 52 21.04 -15.09 -23.28
C GLY A 52 19.66 -14.75 -22.71
N GLU A 53 19.54 -14.39 -21.42
CA GLU A 53 18.27 -13.94 -20.85
C GLU A 53 17.92 -12.51 -21.30
N LEU A 54 16.72 -12.36 -21.87
CA LEU A 54 16.21 -11.09 -22.37
C LEU A 54 15.50 -10.30 -21.26
N PRO A 55 15.56 -8.96 -21.29
CA PRO A 55 14.73 -8.10 -20.46
C PRO A 55 13.24 -8.48 -20.53
N ALA A 56 12.56 -8.48 -19.39
CA ALA A 56 11.17 -8.92 -19.32
C ALA A 56 10.37 -8.14 -18.28
N ASP A 57 9.07 -8.00 -18.57
CA ASP A 57 8.08 -7.57 -17.58
C ASP A 57 7.70 -8.78 -16.73
N VAL A 58 7.86 -8.65 -15.41
CA VAL A 58 7.67 -9.77 -14.47
C VAL A 58 6.46 -9.63 -13.58
N ALA A 59 5.97 -8.41 -13.36
CA ALA A 59 4.78 -8.17 -12.57
C ALA A 59 4.01 -6.93 -13.01
N LEU A 60 2.71 -6.94 -12.73
CA LEU A 60 1.81 -5.81 -12.85
C LEU A 60 1.29 -5.48 -11.45
N LEU A 61 1.46 -4.23 -11.03
CA LEU A 61 0.94 -3.69 -9.79
C LEU A 61 -0.17 -2.68 -10.11
N ASP A 62 -1.31 -2.84 -9.47
CA ASP A 62 -2.36 -1.84 -9.42
C ASP A 62 -2.34 -1.22 -8.01
N LEU A 63 -2.31 0.11 -7.92
CA LEU A 63 -2.21 0.87 -6.66
C LEU A 63 -3.25 1.98 -6.66
N ALA A 64 -3.98 2.11 -5.55
CA ALA A 64 -4.75 3.29 -5.22
C ALA A 64 -4.32 3.84 -3.86
N CYS A 65 -4.19 5.15 -3.76
CA CYS A 65 -3.80 5.86 -2.55
C CYS A 65 -4.68 7.09 -2.38
N VAL A 66 -5.25 7.26 -1.19
CA VAL A 66 -6.14 8.38 -0.87
C VAL A 66 -5.70 8.99 0.45
N ALA A 67 -5.44 10.28 0.48
CA ALA A 67 -5.35 11.06 1.71
C ALA A 67 -6.71 11.71 1.97
N LEU A 68 -7.32 11.41 3.12
CA LEU A 68 -8.61 11.96 3.52
C LEU A 68 -8.47 13.41 4.00
N PRO A 69 -9.55 14.21 3.98
CA PRO A 69 -9.52 15.62 4.37
C PRO A 69 -9.57 15.83 5.90
N ASP A 70 -8.89 14.96 6.64
CA ASP A 70 -8.82 14.96 8.11
C ASP A 70 -7.39 15.12 8.64
N ASP A 71 -6.44 15.44 7.75
CA ASP A 71 -5.01 15.64 8.01
C ASP A 71 -4.25 14.43 8.61
N ARG A 72 -4.92 13.30 8.82
CA ARG A 72 -4.35 12.16 9.56
C ARG A 72 -4.49 10.82 8.86
N THR A 73 -5.52 10.63 8.04
CA THR A 73 -5.86 9.32 7.50
C THR A 73 -5.46 9.19 6.04
N MET A 74 -4.69 8.15 5.74
CA MET A 74 -4.36 7.74 4.39
C MET A 74 -4.77 6.29 4.15
N ILE A 75 -5.40 6.00 3.03
CA ILE A 75 -5.85 4.65 2.65
C ILE A 75 -5.05 4.20 1.44
N VAL A 76 -4.51 2.99 1.50
CA VAL A 76 -3.73 2.38 0.43
C VAL A 76 -4.37 1.04 0.06
N VAL A 77 -4.67 0.85 -1.22
CA VAL A 77 -5.16 -0.41 -1.79
C VAL A 77 -4.17 -0.85 -2.86
N GLN A 78 -3.72 -2.09 -2.76
CA GLN A 78 -2.73 -2.63 -3.69
C GLN A 78 -3.12 -4.04 -4.12
N ARG A 79 -2.87 -4.35 -5.39
CA ARG A 79 -2.83 -5.73 -5.85
C ARG A 79 -1.72 -5.92 -6.88
N ALA A 80 -1.19 -7.12 -6.92
CA ALA A 80 -0.14 -7.47 -7.87
C ALA A 80 -0.33 -8.88 -8.40
N ARG A 81 0.00 -9.05 -9.67
CA ARG A 81 0.07 -10.35 -10.35
C ARG A 81 1.31 -10.44 -11.19
N VAL A 82 1.71 -11.68 -11.48
CA VAL A 82 2.83 -11.98 -12.37
C VAL A 82 2.44 -11.72 -13.82
N ALA A 83 3.27 -11.01 -14.58
CA ALA A 83 2.97 -10.62 -15.97
C ALA A 83 3.16 -11.79 -16.95
N GLY A 84 4.13 -12.66 -16.69
CA GLY A 84 4.42 -13.89 -17.39
C GLY A 84 5.29 -14.77 -16.49
N ARG A 85 5.38 -16.09 -16.76
CA ARG A 85 6.11 -17.02 -15.89
C ARG A 85 7.51 -16.46 -15.56
N ALA A 86 7.78 -16.26 -14.28
CA ALA A 86 8.97 -15.57 -13.82
C ALA A 86 9.49 -16.14 -12.50
N TRP A 87 10.79 -15.99 -12.28
CA TRP A 87 11.39 -16.14 -10.98
C TRP A 87 11.49 -14.79 -10.29
N LEU A 88 10.97 -14.70 -9.07
CA LEU A 88 10.98 -13.49 -8.25
C LEU A 88 11.86 -13.73 -7.03
N ARG A 89 12.68 -12.73 -6.69
CA ARG A 89 13.54 -12.75 -5.49
C ARG A 89 12.91 -12.07 -4.29
N GLU A 90 12.05 -11.08 -4.54
CA GLU A 90 11.35 -10.36 -3.48
C GLU A 90 9.91 -10.07 -3.89
N VAL A 91 8.98 -10.29 -2.96
CA VAL A 91 7.57 -9.90 -3.06
C VAL A 91 7.15 -9.37 -1.69
N LYS A 92 6.88 -8.06 -1.62
CA LYS A 92 6.51 -7.34 -0.39
C LYS A 92 5.26 -6.49 -0.65
N GLY A 93 4.15 -6.81 0.00
CA GLY A 93 2.94 -5.97 -0.05
C GLY A 93 3.04 -4.78 0.90
N LEU A 94 2.33 -3.69 0.64
CA LEU A 94 2.41 -2.39 1.34
C LEU A 94 3.75 -1.68 1.17
N PHE A 95 4.84 -2.32 1.62
CA PHE A 95 6.22 -1.83 1.57
C PHE A 95 6.37 -0.39 2.12
N LEU A 96 6.00 -0.22 3.39
CA LEU A 96 6.22 1.02 4.13
C LEU A 96 7.61 0.99 4.79
N GLN A 97 8.49 1.85 4.32
CA GLN A 97 9.86 2.01 4.81
C GLN A 97 9.88 3.02 5.97
N ILE A 98 10.28 2.55 7.15
CA ILE A 98 10.43 3.34 8.38
C ILE A 98 11.93 3.52 8.67
N PRO A 99 12.50 4.72 8.46
CA PRO A 99 13.90 4.98 8.78
C PRO A 99 14.20 4.62 10.23
N ASN A 100 15.21 3.77 10.44
CA ASN A 100 15.64 3.32 11.78
C ASN A 100 17.16 3.40 11.89
N ASP A 101 17.74 4.57 11.61
CA ASP A 101 19.16 4.80 11.83
C ASP A 101 19.45 6.21 12.35
N VAL A 102 19.29 7.21 11.49
CA VAL A 102 19.65 8.59 11.78
C VAL A 102 18.48 9.26 12.51
N PHE A 103 18.80 10.09 13.51
CA PHE A 103 17.86 10.90 14.31
C PHE A 103 16.98 10.18 15.34
N ASN A 104 16.96 8.85 15.38
CA ASN A 104 16.17 8.08 16.35
C ASN A 104 17.03 7.27 17.33
N GLY A 105 18.32 7.58 17.44
CA GLY A 105 19.25 6.79 18.24
C GLY A 105 19.38 5.33 17.78
N THR A 106 19.11 5.06 16.49
CA THR A 106 19.11 3.71 15.89
C THR A 106 18.13 2.75 16.54
N ARG A 107 17.02 3.25 17.07
CA ARG A 107 16.02 2.44 17.78
C ARG A 107 14.61 2.90 17.45
N ARG A 108 13.73 1.94 17.15
CA ARG A 108 12.29 2.16 16.96
C ARG A 108 11.50 1.30 17.92
N THR A 109 10.42 1.86 18.45
CA THR A 109 9.45 1.16 19.27
C THR A 109 8.21 0.88 18.44
N TYR A 110 7.84 -0.38 18.38
CA TYR A 110 6.65 -0.88 17.71
C TYR A 110 5.68 -1.40 18.76
N ARG A 111 4.40 -1.06 18.63
CA ARG A 111 3.34 -1.55 19.51
C ARG A 111 2.24 -2.20 18.66
N HIS A 112 1.71 -3.31 19.14
CA HIS A 112 0.61 -4.04 18.50
C HIS A 112 -0.25 -4.70 19.58
N VAL A 113 -1.28 -5.43 19.19
CA VAL A 113 -2.27 -6.00 20.13
C VAL A 113 -1.68 -6.90 21.23
N ALA A 114 -0.54 -7.54 20.97
CA ALA A 114 0.10 -8.48 21.90
C ALA A 114 1.24 -7.85 22.71
N GLY A 115 1.49 -6.54 22.57
CA GLY A 115 2.48 -5.82 23.36
C GLY A 115 3.38 -4.91 22.53
N GLN A 116 4.64 -4.82 22.97
CA GLN A 116 5.63 -3.91 22.42
C GLN A 116 6.87 -4.69 21.98
N LEU A 117 7.44 -4.26 20.86
CA LEU A 117 8.71 -4.72 20.32
C LEU A 117 9.62 -3.51 20.12
N GLN A 118 10.90 -3.63 20.46
CA GLN A 118 11.87 -2.59 20.19
C GLN A 118 12.96 -3.13 19.27
N LEU A 119 13.15 -2.46 18.13
CA LEU A 119 14.08 -2.90 17.10
C LEU A 119 15.23 -1.93 16.96
N THR A 120 16.43 -2.49 16.89
CA THR A 120 17.65 -1.72 16.62
C THR A 120 17.87 -1.64 15.11
N GLY A 121 18.31 -0.48 14.66
CA GLY A 121 18.67 -0.18 13.28
C GLY A 121 19.85 -1.01 12.78
N ASN A 122 19.76 -1.46 11.53
CA ASN A 122 20.81 -2.20 10.83
C ASN A 122 21.42 -3.35 11.67
N PRO A 123 20.62 -4.37 12.04
CA PRO A 123 21.07 -5.45 12.93
C PRO A 123 22.12 -6.39 12.31
N GLY A 124 22.52 -6.17 11.05
CA GLY A 124 23.52 -6.97 10.33
C GLY A 124 23.03 -8.36 9.91
N ARG A 125 21.75 -8.68 10.16
CA ARG A 125 21.10 -9.92 9.78
C ARG A 125 19.72 -9.65 9.23
N GLU A 126 19.31 -10.45 8.25
CA GLU A 126 17.96 -10.36 7.71
C GLU A 126 16.99 -11.09 8.64
N THR A 127 15.90 -10.43 9.02
CA THR A 127 14.81 -11.07 9.79
C THR A 127 13.45 -10.58 9.31
N THR A 128 12.46 -11.46 9.37
CA THR A 128 11.06 -11.09 9.16
C THR A 128 10.25 -11.59 10.34
N GLN A 129 9.56 -10.68 11.02
CA GLN A 129 8.78 -10.98 12.21
C GLN A 129 7.31 -10.68 11.92
N ALA A 130 6.44 -11.67 12.15
CA ALA A 130 4.99 -11.47 12.04
C ALA A 130 4.51 -10.51 13.14
N VAL A 131 3.60 -9.61 12.80
CA VAL A 131 2.94 -8.72 13.75
C VAL A 131 1.62 -9.37 14.18
N PRO A 132 1.43 -9.70 15.47
CA PRO A 132 0.15 -10.17 15.97
C PRO A 132 -0.96 -9.13 15.75
N GLY A 133 -2.12 -9.59 15.28
CA GLY A 133 -3.28 -8.73 15.04
C GLY A 133 -3.31 -8.11 13.65
N ASN A 134 -3.97 -6.96 13.53
CA ASN A 134 -4.16 -6.24 12.27
C ASN A 134 -3.67 -4.79 12.33
N TRP A 135 -2.98 -4.38 13.40
CA TRP A 135 -2.43 -3.03 13.49
C TRP A 135 -1.06 -2.99 14.15
N LEU A 136 -0.32 -1.94 13.83
CA LEU A 136 1.03 -1.66 14.32
C LEU A 136 1.19 -0.14 14.50
N SER A 137 1.53 0.31 15.70
CA SER A 137 1.97 1.69 15.98
C SER A 137 3.50 1.76 16.01
N VAL A 138 4.04 2.86 15.49
CA VAL A 138 5.47 3.17 15.40
C VAL A 138 5.72 4.45 16.20
N ASP A 139 6.52 4.33 17.26
CA ASP A 139 6.92 5.42 18.16
C ASP A 139 5.78 6.33 18.64
N ASP A 140 4.57 5.77 18.74
CA ASP A 140 3.35 6.50 19.09
C ASP A 140 3.09 7.76 18.22
N ALA A 141 3.55 7.71 16.97
CA ALA A 141 3.46 8.81 16.00
C ALA A 141 2.86 8.42 14.65
N LEU A 142 2.82 7.12 14.34
CA LEU A 142 2.28 6.60 13.09
C LEU A 142 1.68 5.23 13.37
N ALA A 143 0.49 4.94 12.85
CA ALA A 143 -0.08 3.62 12.89
C ALA A 143 -0.40 3.08 11.49
N VAL A 144 -0.28 1.76 11.36
CA VAL A 144 -0.65 0.99 10.18
C VAL A 144 -1.75 0.03 10.61
N VAL A 145 -2.88 0.06 9.93
CA VAL A 145 -4.02 -0.84 10.16
C VAL A 145 -4.30 -1.60 8.87
N ARG A 146 -4.11 -2.92 8.89
CA ARG A 146 -4.51 -3.80 7.80
C ARG A 146 -6.03 -3.96 7.80
N VAL A 147 -6.66 -3.59 6.68
CA VAL A 147 -8.08 -3.82 6.42
C VAL A 147 -8.31 -5.25 5.95
N TYR A 148 -7.56 -5.67 4.93
CA TYR A 148 -7.54 -7.05 4.45
C TYR A 148 -6.20 -7.37 3.77
N GLY A 149 -5.98 -8.65 3.47
CA GLY A 149 -4.79 -9.15 2.77
C GLY A 149 -3.86 -9.95 3.69
N PRO A 150 -2.64 -10.25 3.24
CA PRO A 150 -1.67 -11.02 4.03
C PRO A 150 -1.38 -10.36 5.39
N PRO A 151 -0.97 -11.12 6.42
CA PRO A 151 -0.62 -10.58 7.74
C PRO A 151 0.44 -9.48 7.69
N LEU A 152 0.33 -8.55 8.63
CA LEU A 152 1.38 -7.55 8.85
C LEU A 152 2.67 -8.24 9.33
N CYS A 153 3.81 -7.76 8.84
CA CYS A 153 5.11 -8.14 9.33
C CYS A 153 6.08 -6.96 9.30
N ILE A 154 7.13 -7.04 10.12
CA ILE A 154 8.27 -6.14 10.06
C ILE A 154 9.43 -6.93 9.48
N HIS A 155 9.96 -6.46 8.36
CA HIS A 155 11.16 -6.99 7.74
C HIS A 155 12.35 -6.07 8.03
N GLN A 156 13.40 -6.64 8.59
CA GLN A 156 14.67 -5.97 8.85
C GLN A 156 15.70 -6.51 7.86
N PRO A 157 16.12 -5.74 6.84
CA PRO A 157 17.12 -6.22 5.90
C PRO A 157 18.49 -6.33 6.57
N ALA A 158 19.35 -7.22 6.05
CA ALA A 158 20.69 -7.40 6.59
C ALA A 158 21.62 -6.18 6.39
N ARG A 159 21.27 -5.26 5.49
CA ARG A 159 22.11 -4.13 5.05
C ARG A 159 21.25 -2.89 4.82
N ARG A 160 21.89 -1.72 4.94
CA ARG A 160 21.34 -0.41 4.54
C ARG A 160 20.93 -0.43 3.05
N GLN A 161 19.67 -0.12 2.77
CA GLN A 161 19.03 -0.31 1.47
C GLN A 161 18.51 1.00 0.84
N ILE A 162 18.69 2.14 1.49
CA ILE A 162 18.21 3.44 1.03
C ILE A 162 19.40 4.28 0.54
N ALA A 163 19.76 4.20 -0.73
CA ALA A 163 20.83 5.05 -1.25
C ALA A 163 20.47 6.55 -1.29
N ILE A 164 21.46 7.35 -0.92
CA ILE A 164 21.41 8.80 -0.99
C ILE A 164 21.84 9.22 -2.41
N ARG A 165 21.05 10.05 -3.10
CA ARG A 165 21.32 10.54 -4.47
C ARG A 165 21.46 9.45 -5.54
N ALA A 166 20.76 8.33 -5.40
CA ALA A 166 20.69 7.40 -6.52
C ALA A 166 20.02 8.05 -7.72
N SER A 167 20.62 7.88 -8.90
CA SER A 167 20.04 8.25 -10.18
C SER A 167 20.36 7.16 -11.19
N ALA A 168 19.59 7.08 -12.28
CA ALA A 168 19.85 6.15 -13.37
C ALA A 168 21.27 6.31 -13.94
N HIS A 169 21.86 7.49 -13.83
CA HIS A 169 23.22 7.81 -14.28
C HIS A 169 24.31 7.55 -13.22
N GLN A 170 23.93 7.24 -11.98
CA GLN A 170 24.84 6.92 -10.88
C GLN A 170 24.41 5.63 -10.14
N PRO A 171 24.24 4.49 -10.83
CA PRO A 171 23.78 3.24 -10.20
C PRO A 171 24.80 2.69 -9.18
N HIS A 172 26.05 3.17 -9.23
CA HIS A 172 27.10 2.81 -8.29
C HIS A 172 26.85 3.36 -6.88
N THR A 173 25.99 4.38 -6.67
CA THR A 173 25.74 4.93 -5.33
C THR A 173 25.15 3.88 -4.37
N GLU A 174 24.36 2.94 -4.88
CA GLU A 174 23.85 1.82 -4.06
C GLU A 174 24.95 0.85 -3.63
N ARG A 175 26.02 0.74 -4.42
CA ARG A 175 27.15 -0.18 -4.20
C ARG A 175 28.35 0.48 -3.50
N ALA A 176 28.48 1.81 -3.59
CA ALA A 176 29.64 2.57 -3.12
C ALA A 176 29.62 2.84 -1.60
N GLY A 177 28.54 2.47 -0.90
CA GLY A 177 28.34 2.78 0.52
C GLY A 177 27.72 4.17 0.74
N GLY A 178 27.19 4.40 1.94
CA GLY A 178 26.45 5.65 2.27
C GLY A 178 24.92 5.54 2.25
N ASN A 179 24.37 4.32 2.26
CA ASN A 179 22.93 4.10 2.31
C ASN A 179 22.37 4.35 3.71
N LEU A 180 21.13 4.83 3.80
CA LEU A 180 20.34 4.82 5.04
C LEU A 180 19.69 3.44 5.24
N TYR A 181 19.24 3.20 6.46
CA TYR A 181 18.56 1.98 6.87
C TYR A 181 17.10 2.27 7.23
N ALA A 182 16.20 1.43 6.73
CA ALA A 182 14.81 1.41 7.15
C ALA A 182 14.39 -0.01 7.58
N ASP A 183 13.55 -0.10 8.59
CA ASP A 183 12.71 -1.29 8.76
C ASP A 183 11.55 -1.22 7.75
N GLU A 184 11.08 -2.36 7.28
CA GLU A 184 10.06 -2.45 6.23
C GLU A 184 8.78 -3.07 6.80
N ILE A 185 7.73 -2.27 6.96
CA ILE A 185 6.40 -2.76 7.35
C ILE A 185 5.70 -3.26 6.08
N CYS A 186 5.37 -4.55 6.07
CA CYS A 186 4.77 -5.21 4.92
C CYS A 186 3.45 -5.89 5.28
N CYS A 187 2.58 -6.05 4.30
CA CYS A 187 1.46 -7.00 4.33
C CYS A 187 1.87 -8.20 3.48
N GLY A 188 2.52 -9.18 4.12
CA GLY A 188 3.19 -10.28 3.44
C GLY A 188 4.57 -9.88 2.89
N CYS A 189 5.56 -10.73 3.14
CA CYS A 189 6.95 -10.52 2.74
C CYS A 189 7.58 -11.86 2.40
N THR A 190 8.10 -12.00 1.18
CA THR A 190 8.93 -13.12 0.73
C THR A 190 10.22 -12.55 0.17
N THR A 191 11.36 -13.04 0.65
CA THR A 191 12.72 -12.67 0.18
C THR A 191 13.47 -13.86 -0.41
N GLU A 192 12.77 -14.96 -0.66
CA GLU A 192 13.31 -16.16 -1.28
C GLU A 192 13.09 -16.16 -2.80
N ASN A 193 14.04 -16.72 -3.53
CA ASN A 193 13.90 -16.97 -4.96
C ASN A 193 12.83 -18.04 -5.21
N ARG A 194 11.72 -17.66 -5.84
CA ARG A 194 10.60 -18.56 -6.13
C ARG A 194 10.12 -18.40 -7.57
N ALA A 195 9.76 -19.52 -8.18
CA ALA A 195 9.09 -19.53 -9.48
C ALA A 195 7.60 -19.23 -9.28
N HIS A 196 7.06 -18.42 -10.18
CA HIS A 196 5.65 -18.10 -10.22
C HIS A 196 5.11 -18.27 -11.65
N ASP A 197 3.90 -18.83 -11.74
CA ASP A 197 3.18 -18.94 -13.00
C ASP A 197 2.62 -17.59 -13.44
N ALA A 198 2.41 -17.45 -14.74
CA ALA A 198 1.77 -16.28 -15.33
C ALA A 198 0.41 -16.03 -14.67
N ASP A 199 0.06 -14.75 -14.49
CA ASP A 199 -1.19 -14.27 -13.89
C ASP A 199 -1.43 -14.67 -12.42
N SER A 200 -0.49 -15.39 -11.79
CA SER A 200 -0.61 -15.74 -10.37
C SER A 200 -0.60 -14.49 -9.50
N LYS A 201 -1.48 -14.46 -8.49
CA LYS A 201 -1.61 -13.36 -7.54
C LYS A 201 -0.43 -13.34 -6.58
N LEU A 202 0.26 -12.21 -6.52
CA LEU A 202 1.36 -11.96 -5.59
C LEU A 202 0.84 -11.40 -4.26
N PHE A 203 -0.01 -10.39 -4.32
CA PHE A 203 -0.73 -9.85 -3.17
C PHE A 203 -2.00 -9.10 -3.61
N ASP A 204 -2.93 -8.96 -2.68
CA ASP A 204 -4.14 -8.14 -2.78
C ASP A 204 -4.50 -7.71 -1.35
N LEU A 205 -4.42 -6.42 -1.08
CA LEU A 205 -4.45 -5.86 0.27
C LEU A 205 -5.04 -4.46 0.29
N ALA A 206 -5.52 -4.07 1.47
CA ALA A 206 -5.74 -2.67 1.81
C ALA A 206 -5.27 -2.39 3.23
N ALA A 207 -4.71 -1.20 3.42
CA ALA A 207 -4.25 -0.70 4.71
C ALA A 207 -4.63 0.77 4.91
N VAL A 208 -4.83 1.16 6.16
CA VAL A 208 -4.98 2.54 6.59
C VAL A 208 -3.72 2.94 7.33
N ILE A 209 -3.19 4.12 7.01
CA ILE A 209 -2.08 4.77 7.69
C ILE A 209 -2.67 5.94 8.46
N LEU A 210 -2.42 6.00 9.75
CA LEU A 210 -2.85 7.07 10.63
C LEU A 210 -1.62 7.85 11.11
N ALA A 211 -1.57 9.14 10.83
CA ALA A 211 -0.48 10.02 11.25
C ALA A 211 -0.81 10.71 12.57
N GLY A 212 0.19 10.84 13.44
CA GLY A 212 0.08 11.54 14.72
C GLY A 212 -0.74 10.80 15.77
N VAL A 213 -0.93 9.48 15.63
CA VAL A 213 -1.69 8.66 16.57
C VAL A 213 -0.82 7.61 17.26
N GLY A 214 -1.09 7.41 18.55
CA GLY A 214 -0.43 6.41 19.38
C GLY A 214 -1.09 5.02 19.32
N ALA A 215 -0.49 4.06 20.01
CA ALA A 215 -1.05 2.71 20.14
C ALA A 215 -2.46 2.67 20.77
N GLU A 216 -2.66 3.44 21.84
CA GLU A 216 -3.95 3.48 22.55
C GLU A 216 -5.05 4.10 21.69
N GLU A 217 -4.75 5.22 21.03
CA GLU A 217 -5.66 5.90 20.11
C GLU A 217 -6.00 5.02 18.90
N THR A 218 -5.01 4.31 18.35
CA THR A 218 -5.22 3.34 17.26
C THR A 218 -6.18 2.23 17.68
N ALA A 219 -6.00 1.67 18.89
CA ALA A 219 -6.86 0.63 19.41
C ALA A 219 -8.30 1.14 19.65
N ALA A 220 -8.45 2.36 20.16
CA ALA A 220 -9.75 3.00 20.37
C ALA A 220 -10.48 3.27 19.04
N TRP A 221 -9.78 3.82 18.05
CA TRP A 221 -10.32 4.05 16.70
C TRP A 221 -10.81 2.76 16.04
N LEU A 222 -10.02 1.68 16.17
CA LEU A 222 -10.38 0.33 15.69
C LEU A 222 -11.62 -0.24 16.40
N ALA A 223 -11.76 -0.01 17.70
CA ALA A 223 -12.88 -0.50 18.49
C ALA A 223 -14.20 0.23 18.17
N GLY A 224 -14.12 1.51 17.79
CA GLY A 224 -15.28 2.33 17.46
C GLY A 224 -15.91 1.95 16.12
N GLN A 225 -15.18 2.12 15.01
CA GLN A 225 -15.68 1.84 13.67
C GLN A 225 -14.58 1.23 12.78
N PRO A 226 -14.32 -0.09 12.89
CA PRO A 226 -13.21 -0.71 12.18
C PRO A 226 -13.33 -0.51 10.65
N PRO A 227 -12.18 -0.40 9.96
CA PRO A 227 -12.18 -0.35 8.51
C PRO A 227 -12.62 -1.71 7.97
N LEU A 228 -13.31 -1.69 6.84
CA LEU A 228 -14.06 -2.84 6.33
C LEU A 228 -13.83 -2.97 4.82
N ARG A 229 -13.57 -4.20 4.34
CA ARG A 229 -13.61 -4.50 2.91
C ARG A 229 -15.05 -4.68 2.48
N LEU A 230 -15.49 -3.89 1.50
CA LEU A 230 -16.80 -4.02 0.89
C LEU A 230 -16.72 -5.01 -0.27
N ASP A 231 -17.72 -5.89 -0.38
CA ASP A 231 -17.81 -6.86 -1.47
C ASP A 231 -18.19 -6.16 -2.78
N THR A 232 -17.52 -6.56 -3.86
CA THR A 232 -17.76 -6.05 -5.20
C THR A 232 -17.92 -7.23 -6.15
N ALA A 233 -18.90 -7.16 -7.06
CA ALA A 233 -19.10 -8.22 -8.06
C ALA A 233 -17.97 -8.25 -9.12
N ALA A 234 -17.34 -7.10 -9.38
CA ALA A 234 -16.27 -6.99 -10.37
C ALA A 234 -14.91 -7.43 -9.80
N PRO A 235 -14.17 -8.33 -10.48
CA PRO A 235 -12.93 -8.93 -9.95
C PRO A 235 -11.76 -7.95 -9.86
N ASP A 236 -11.81 -6.86 -10.64
CA ASP A 236 -10.78 -5.83 -10.69
C ASP A 236 -11.11 -4.58 -9.88
N VAL A 237 -12.22 -4.61 -9.13
CA VAL A 237 -12.66 -3.50 -8.30
C VAL A 237 -12.42 -3.84 -6.83
N ARG A 238 -11.96 -2.86 -6.05
CA ARG A 238 -11.81 -2.99 -4.60
C ARG A 238 -12.51 -1.83 -3.93
N ALA A 239 -13.28 -2.12 -2.89
CA ALA A 239 -13.95 -1.12 -2.11
C ALA A 239 -13.65 -1.29 -0.62
N VAL A 240 -13.38 -0.18 0.07
CA VAL A 240 -13.10 -0.15 1.51
C VAL A 240 -13.85 0.99 2.18
N GLY A 241 -14.48 0.70 3.31
CA GLY A 241 -15.09 1.69 4.19
C GLY A 241 -14.16 1.99 5.36
N VAL A 242 -13.92 3.28 5.64
CA VAL A 242 -13.00 3.75 6.68
C VAL A 242 -13.62 4.95 7.40
N ALA A 243 -13.55 4.97 8.73
CA ALA A 243 -13.89 6.18 9.50
C ALA A 243 -12.66 7.11 9.52
N GLY A 244 -12.84 8.37 9.13
CA GLY A 244 -11.81 9.38 9.35
C GLY A 244 -11.64 9.69 10.83
N THR A 245 -10.61 10.46 11.16
CA THR A 245 -10.42 11.05 12.50
C THR A 245 -11.32 12.28 12.73
N ASP A 246 -12.07 12.70 11.71
CA ASP A 246 -13.12 13.71 11.75
C ASP A 246 -14.52 13.10 12.00
N ASP A 247 -14.57 11.85 12.46
CA ASP A 247 -15.79 11.05 12.73
C ASP A 247 -16.70 10.83 11.51
N ARG A 248 -16.27 11.17 10.30
CA ARG A 248 -17.00 10.88 9.06
C ARG A 248 -16.67 9.50 8.52
N ARG A 249 -17.62 8.89 7.81
CA ARG A 249 -17.41 7.61 7.13
C ARG A 249 -17.13 7.84 5.65
N TYR A 250 -15.98 7.36 5.22
CA TYR A 250 -15.51 7.42 3.84
C TYR A 250 -15.60 6.04 3.20
N THR A 251 -16.00 6.00 1.93
CA THR A 251 -15.91 4.81 1.10
C THR A 251 -15.02 5.09 -0.09
N LEU A 252 -13.92 4.34 -0.17
CA LEU A 252 -12.99 4.35 -1.29
C LEU A 252 -13.36 3.20 -2.23
N ILE A 253 -13.42 3.47 -3.52
CA ILE A 253 -13.66 2.47 -4.56
C ILE A 253 -12.61 2.62 -5.65
N ALA A 254 -11.73 1.63 -5.79
CA ALA A 254 -10.68 1.59 -6.79
C ALA A 254 -11.08 0.63 -7.91
N ASN A 255 -11.22 1.15 -9.13
CA ASN A 255 -11.44 0.38 -10.34
C ASN A 255 -10.13 0.20 -11.11
N PHE A 256 -9.58 -1.01 -11.05
CA PHE A 256 -8.35 -1.38 -11.76
C PHE A 256 -8.61 -2.05 -13.12
N ALA A 257 -9.85 -2.03 -13.62
CA ALA A 257 -10.20 -2.52 -14.95
C ALA A 257 -9.94 -1.47 -16.03
N GLU A 258 -9.95 -1.90 -17.29
CA GLU A 258 -10.00 -1.02 -18.47
C GLU A 258 -11.44 -0.62 -18.84
N ALA A 259 -12.43 -1.09 -18.08
CA ALA A 259 -13.85 -0.78 -18.27
C ALA A 259 -14.42 -0.06 -17.04
N GLU A 260 -15.48 0.72 -17.26
CA GLU A 260 -16.28 1.31 -16.19
C GLU A 260 -16.89 0.22 -15.30
N ALA A 261 -17.02 0.52 -14.00
CA ALA A 261 -17.67 -0.34 -13.04
C ALA A 261 -18.77 0.40 -12.28
N VAL A 262 -19.86 -0.29 -11.98
CA VAL A 262 -20.91 0.18 -11.07
C VAL A 262 -20.83 -0.63 -9.79
N VAL A 263 -20.68 0.04 -8.66
CA VAL A 263 -20.53 -0.59 -7.35
C VAL A 263 -21.64 -0.14 -6.41
N ALA A 264 -22.38 -1.09 -5.88
CA ALA A 264 -23.35 -0.83 -4.82
C ALA A 264 -22.62 -0.76 -3.46
N VAL A 265 -22.75 0.37 -2.77
CA VAL A 265 -22.19 0.59 -1.43
C VAL A 265 -23.30 0.93 -0.42
N PRO A 266 -23.11 0.64 0.88
CA PRO A 266 -24.06 1.06 1.90
C PRO A 266 -24.26 2.58 1.90
N GLY A 267 -25.50 3.04 1.97
CA GLY A 267 -25.86 4.45 2.06
C GLY A 267 -26.48 4.80 3.41
N ALA A 268 -26.27 6.04 3.87
CA ALA A 268 -26.95 6.59 5.04
C ALA A 268 -28.30 7.19 4.62
N GLY A 269 -29.30 6.32 4.42
CA GLY A 269 -30.66 6.74 4.06
C GLY A 269 -30.85 7.13 2.59
N THR A 270 -31.71 8.12 2.33
CA THR A 270 -32.09 8.57 0.96
C THR A 270 -31.23 9.72 0.43
N ALA A 271 -30.44 10.38 1.28
CA ALA A 271 -29.53 11.44 0.85
C ALA A 271 -28.37 10.84 0.03
N LEU A 272 -27.95 11.56 -1.02
CA LEU A 272 -26.75 11.18 -1.77
C LEU A 272 -25.50 11.57 -0.98
N PRO A 273 -24.41 10.78 -1.07
CA PRO A 273 -23.17 11.15 -0.44
C PRO A 273 -22.54 12.34 -1.15
N ARG A 274 -21.64 13.03 -0.44
CA ARG A 274 -20.74 13.96 -1.11
C ARG A 274 -19.65 13.16 -1.82
N VAL A 275 -19.47 13.44 -3.11
CA VAL A 275 -18.37 12.89 -3.92
C VAL A 275 -17.15 13.78 -3.76
N LEU A 276 -16.02 13.19 -3.36
CA LEU A 276 -14.75 13.92 -3.25
C LEU A 276 -13.88 13.77 -4.50
N ALA A 277 -14.03 12.67 -5.25
CA ALA A 277 -13.26 12.40 -6.46
C ALA A 277 -14.08 11.63 -7.50
N GLY A 278 -14.04 12.10 -8.75
CA GLY A 278 -14.31 11.39 -10.01
C GLY A 278 -15.60 10.58 -10.23
N ALA A 279 -16.51 10.45 -9.26
CA ALA A 279 -17.65 9.53 -9.35
C ALA A 279 -18.96 10.19 -9.78
N THR A 280 -19.83 9.39 -10.39
CA THR A 280 -21.27 9.64 -10.43
C THR A 280 -21.97 8.72 -9.43
N VAL A 281 -22.91 9.25 -8.65
CA VAL A 281 -23.63 8.48 -7.62
C VAL A 281 -25.13 8.60 -7.82
N ARG A 282 -25.83 7.47 -7.73
CA ARG A 282 -27.29 7.42 -7.69
C ARG A 282 -27.79 6.65 -6.47
N ALA A 283 -28.92 7.07 -5.92
CA ALA A 283 -29.58 6.34 -4.84
C ALA A 283 -30.33 5.15 -5.42
N CYS A 284 -30.32 4.04 -4.69
CA CYS A 284 -31.01 2.81 -5.02
C CYS A 284 -31.91 2.37 -3.86
N ASP A 285 -32.89 1.53 -4.17
CA ASP A 285 -33.79 0.97 -3.17
C ASP A 285 -33.01 0.20 -2.09
N GLY A 286 -33.48 0.28 -0.84
CA GLY A 286 -32.87 -0.44 0.28
C GLY A 286 -31.68 0.27 0.95
N GLY A 287 -31.56 1.59 0.81
CA GLY A 287 -30.54 2.38 1.52
C GLY A 287 -29.13 2.14 1.00
N ARG A 288 -29.00 1.99 -0.33
CA ARG A 288 -27.72 1.80 -1.00
C ARG A 288 -27.49 2.89 -2.03
N TRP A 289 -26.22 3.14 -2.32
CA TRP A 289 -25.79 3.99 -3.41
C TRP A 289 -25.11 3.15 -4.46
N GLU A 290 -25.45 3.39 -5.72
CA GLU A 290 -24.65 2.91 -6.84
C GLU A 290 -23.68 3.99 -7.28
N VAL A 291 -22.41 3.65 -7.22
CA VAL A 291 -21.30 4.52 -7.58
C VAL A 291 -20.71 4.03 -8.89
N THR A 292 -20.78 4.86 -9.92
CA THR A 292 -20.13 4.62 -11.20
C THR A 292 -18.68 5.11 -11.11
N VAL A 293 -17.75 4.19 -11.40
CA VAL A 293 -16.31 4.40 -11.28
C VAL A 293 -15.67 4.22 -12.66
N PRO A 294 -15.06 5.28 -13.24
CA PRO A 294 -14.36 5.17 -14.51
C PRO A 294 -13.25 4.10 -14.49
N PRO A 295 -12.81 3.59 -15.65
CA PRO A 295 -11.66 2.69 -15.72
C PRO A 295 -10.41 3.36 -15.16
N ARG A 296 -9.55 2.61 -14.49
CA ARG A 296 -8.26 3.12 -13.96
C ARG A 296 -8.40 4.27 -12.94
N HIS A 297 -9.52 4.39 -12.25
CA HIS A 297 -9.77 5.47 -11.28
C HIS A 297 -9.94 4.93 -9.87
N VAL A 298 -9.63 5.78 -8.88
CA VAL A 298 -10.15 5.63 -7.53
C VAL A 298 -11.07 6.80 -7.24
N VAL A 299 -12.22 6.49 -6.65
CA VAL A 299 -13.19 7.48 -6.21
C VAL A 299 -13.40 7.38 -4.71
N VAL A 300 -13.83 8.50 -4.14
CA VAL A 300 -14.09 8.62 -2.71
C VAL A 300 -15.43 9.29 -2.52
N VAL A 301 -16.29 8.64 -1.74
CA VAL A 301 -17.58 9.20 -1.31
C VAL A 301 -17.60 9.28 0.21
N VAL A 302 -18.22 10.33 0.75
CA VAL A 302 -18.37 10.52 2.19
C VAL A 302 -19.84 10.61 2.54
N SER A 303 -20.23 9.86 3.57
CA SER A 303 -21.55 9.95 4.19
C SER A 303 -21.45 10.86 5.40
N ASP A 304 -22.30 11.88 5.45
CA ASP A 304 -22.59 12.55 6.71
C ASP A 304 -23.46 11.58 7.54
N LEU A 305 -22.98 11.17 8.71
CA LEU A 305 -23.71 10.32 9.66
C LEU A 305 -24.81 11.14 10.36
#